data_AF-A0A844A6F9-F1
#
_entry.id   AF-A0A844A6F9-F1
#
_cell.length_a   1.000
_cell.length_b   1.000
_cell.length_c   1.000
_cell.angle_alpha   90.00
_cell.angle_beta   90.00
_cell.angle_gamma   90.00
#
_symmetry.space_group_name_H-M   'P 1'
#
loop_
_entity.id
_entity.type
_entity.pdbx_description
1 polymer ?
#
loop_
_entity_poly.entity_id
_entity_poly.type
_entity_poly.pdbx_seq_one_letter_code
_entity_poly.pdbx_strand_id
1 'polypeptide(L)'
;MGEKRRKVYEALVDGATHGYSDKNLHDFVLKRCPKTSSKKLIRASLLALTDPDLKDRNVLATICALAIKHRLDEVRIDEIDLEEDEDISEPAPLVSGNRPAQQPSDQDIPA
;
A
#
# COMPACT_ATOMS: atom_id res chain seq x y z
N MET A 1 -1.11 -12.72 4.39
CA MET A 1 -0.08 -11.66 4.49
C MET A 1 1.21 -12.24 3.97
N GLY A 2 1.58 -11.87 2.75
CA GLY A 2 2.79 -12.37 2.11
C GLY A 2 4.04 -12.12 2.96
N GLU A 3 4.80 -13.19 3.20
CA GLU A 3 6.04 -13.19 3.97
C GLU A 3 7.04 -12.14 3.46
N LYS A 4 7.05 -11.91 2.14
CA LYS A 4 7.87 -10.91 1.47
C LYS A 4 7.57 -9.49 1.95
N ARG A 5 6.29 -9.12 2.09
CA ARG A 5 5.87 -7.79 2.56
C ARG A 5 6.28 -7.55 4.01
N ARG A 6 6.19 -8.60 4.85
CA ARG A 6 6.62 -8.55 6.24
C ARG A 6 8.12 -8.34 6.37
N LYS A 7 8.93 -9.04 5.56
CA LYS A 7 10.39 -8.85 5.55
C LYS A 7 10.82 -7.44 5.19
N VAL A 8 10.13 -6.81 4.22
CA VAL A 8 10.39 -5.40 3.86
C VAL A 8 10.01 -4.46 5.01
N TYR A 9 8.88 -4.72 5.67
CA TYR A 9 8.47 -3.95 6.85
C TYR A 9 9.48 -4.05 7.99
N GLU A 10 9.92 -5.25 8.36
CA GLU A 10 10.94 -5.45 9.38
C GLU A 10 12.26 -4.74 9.03
N ALA A 11 12.67 -4.80 7.76
CA ALA A 11 13.86 -4.09 7.29
C ALA A 11 13.72 -2.55 7.39
N LEU A 12 12.53 -2.01 7.12
CA LEU A 12 12.25 -0.58 7.27
C LEU A 12 12.32 -0.14 8.73
N VAL A 13 11.69 -0.89 9.64
CA VAL A 13 11.71 -0.59 11.08
C VAL A 13 13.12 -0.69 11.63
N ASP A 14 13.84 -1.77 11.32
CA ASP A 14 15.22 -1.93 11.76
C ASP A 14 16.09 -0.79 11.23
N GLY A 15 16.04 -0.51 9.92
CA GLY A 15 16.88 0.54 9.33
C GLY A 15 16.62 1.92 9.92
N ALA A 16 15.35 2.28 10.12
CA ALA A 16 14.96 3.54 10.74
C ALA A 16 15.33 3.60 12.23
N THR A 17 15.27 2.48 12.95
CA THR A 17 15.72 2.36 14.35
C THR A 17 17.23 2.54 14.49
N HIS A 18 18.00 2.10 13.49
CA HIS A 18 19.45 2.37 13.40
C HIS A 18 19.77 3.82 13.00
N GLY A 19 18.76 4.66 12.76
CA GLY A 19 18.92 6.06 12.39
C GLY A 19 19.15 6.30 10.90
N TYR A 20 18.97 5.29 10.04
CA TYR A 20 19.01 5.50 8.59
C TYR A 20 17.76 6.22 8.11
N SER A 21 17.94 7.14 7.18
CA SER A 21 16.86 7.90 6.55
C SER A 21 17.07 8.01 5.05
N ASP A 22 16.00 8.34 4.32
CA ASP A 22 16.01 8.60 2.88
C ASP A 22 16.74 7.49 2.08
N LYS A 23 17.75 7.88 1.29
CA LYS A 23 18.52 6.97 0.44
C LYS A 23 19.23 5.89 1.25
N ASN A 24 19.74 6.23 2.44
CA ASN A 24 20.43 5.25 3.29
C ASN A 24 19.46 4.19 3.80
N LEU A 25 18.23 4.58 4.13
CA LEU A 25 17.19 3.63 4.54
C LEU A 25 16.76 2.76 3.35
N HIS A 26 16.57 3.36 2.18
CA HIS A 26 16.26 2.63 0.96
C HIS A 26 17.34 1.60 0.60
N ASP A 27 18.61 2.00 0.63
CA ASP A 27 19.74 1.12 0.33
C ASP A 27 19.89 0.01 1.38
N PHE A 28 19.60 0.31 2.65
CA PHE A 28 19.54 -0.71 3.70
C PHE A 28 18.47 -1.76 3.42
N VAL A 29 17.27 -1.32 3.03
CA VAL A 29 16.16 -2.20 2.66
C VAL A 29 16.52 -3.03 1.43
N LEU A 30 17.13 -2.44 0.40
CA LEU A 30 17.55 -3.18 -0.79
C LEU A 30 18.64 -4.22 -0.51
N LYS A 31 19.59 -3.93 0.40
CA LYS A 31 20.60 -4.91 0.82
C LYS A 31 19.98 -6.15 1.48
N ARG A 32 18.91 -5.97 2.26
CA ARG A 32 18.22 -7.07 2.95
C ARG A 32 17.15 -7.73 2.08
N CYS A 33 16.49 -6.95 1.23
CA CYS A 33 15.38 -7.35 0.37
C CYS A 33 15.64 -6.82 -1.07
N PRO A 34 16.47 -7.51 -1.88
CA PRO A 34 16.95 -7.03 -3.17
C PRO A 34 15.88 -6.91 -4.27
N LYS A 35 14.66 -7.39 -4.04
CA LYS A 35 13.51 -7.29 -4.97
C LYS A 35 12.43 -6.30 -4.49
N THR A 36 12.81 -5.32 -3.68
CA THR A 36 11.88 -4.32 -3.17
C THR A 36 11.64 -3.24 -4.22
N SER A 37 10.44 -3.20 -4.78
CA SER A 37 9.98 -2.10 -5.63
C SER A 37 9.37 -0.97 -4.80
N SER A 38 9.23 0.23 -5.39
CA SER A 38 8.56 1.38 -4.75
C SER A 38 7.18 0.99 -4.20
N LYS A 39 6.40 0.23 -4.97
CA LYS A 39 5.08 -0.28 -4.55
C LYS A 39 5.15 -1.18 -3.31
N LYS A 40 6.13 -2.08 -3.24
CA LYS A 40 6.36 -2.95 -2.06
C LYS A 40 6.76 -2.11 -0.84
N LEU A 41 7.60 -1.10 -1.04
CA LEU A 41 8.04 -0.19 0.02
C LEU A 41 6.88 0.65 0.57
N ILE A 42 6.03 1.21 -0.30
CA ILE A 42 4.82 1.95 0.10
C ILE A 42 3.87 1.05 0.87
N ARG A 43 3.59 -0.17 0.37
CA ARG A 43 2.69 -1.11 1.08
C ARG A 43 3.24 -1.57 2.43
N ALA A 44 4.55 -1.77 2.54
CA ALA A 44 5.19 -2.08 3.83
C ALA A 44 5.13 -0.87 4.78
N SER A 45 5.21 0.34 4.26
CA SER A 45 5.08 1.57 5.05
C SER A 45 3.66 1.80 5.57
N LEU A 46 2.63 1.41 4.79
CA LEU A 46 1.25 1.40 5.26
C LEU A 46 1.05 0.40 6.41
N LEU A 47 1.78 -0.73 6.40
CA LEU A 47 1.72 -1.68 7.51
C LEU A 47 2.24 -1.04 8.81
N ALA A 48 3.29 -0.23 8.74
CA ALA A 48 3.83 0.51 9.87
C ALA A 48 2.79 1.47 10.51
N LEU A 49 1.86 2.01 9.72
CA LEU A 49 0.78 2.89 10.23
C LEU A 49 -0.33 2.11 10.94
N THR A 50 -0.49 0.82 10.64
CA THR A 50 -1.50 -0.05 11.25
C THR A 50 -0.94 -0.91 12.38
N ASP A 51 0.37 -0.88 12.61
CA ASP A 51 1.03 -1.67 13.66
C ASP A 51 0.92 -0.95 15.01
N PRO A 52 0.19 -1.51 15.99
CA PRO A 52 0.05 -0.91 17.32
C PRO A 52 1.34 -0.97 18.16
N ASP A 53 2.28 -1.85 17.81
CA ASP A 53 3.54 -2.03 18.55
C ASP A 53 4.60 -1.01 18.13
N LEU A 54 4.47 -0.40 16.95
CA LEU A 54 5.37 0.64 16.47
C LEU A 54 5.01 2.02 17.05
N LYS A 55 5.53 2.30 18.25
CA LYS A 55 5.24 3.56 18.99
C LYS A 55 6.24 4.69 18.77
N ASP A 56 7.39 4.40 18.16
CA ASP A 56 8.41 5.41 17.92
C ASP A 56 8.00 6.33 16.76
N ARG A 57 7.66 7.58 17.13
CA ARG A 57 7.28 8.62 16.17
C ARG A 57 8.38 8.92 15.15
N ASN A 58 9.65 8.89 15.55
CA ASN A 58 10.75 9.21 14.65
C ASN A 58 10.93 8.11 13.60
N VAL A 59 10.84 6.85 14.03
CA VAL A 59 10.85 5.70 13.12
C VAL A 59 9.68 5.78 12.14
N LEU A 60 8.47 5.99 12.65
CA LEU A 60 7.28 6.08 11.80
C LEU A 60 7.36 7.25 10.82
N ALA A 61 7.79 8.43 11.28
CA ALA A 61 7.97 9.60 10.44
C ALA A 61 9.00 9.36 9.33
N THR A 62 10.10 8.67 9.64
CA THR A 62 11.16 8.34 8.68
C THR A 62 10.65 7.38 7.60
N ILE A 63 9.92 6.34 8.00
CA ILE A 63 9.32 5.37 7.07
C ILE A 63 8.29 6.07 6.16
N CYS A 64 7.40 6.89 6.73
CA CYS A 64 6.41 7.63 5.97
C CYS A 64 7.03 8.63 5.00
N ALA A 65 8.07 9.36 5.43
CA ALA A 65 8.78 10.31 4.57
C ALA A 65 9.39 9.61 3.35
N LEU A 66 10.00 8.44 3.55
CA LEU A 66 10.52 7.64 2.45
C LEU A 66 9.41 7.17 1.51
N ALA A 67 8.31 6.64 2.05
CA ALA A 67 7.17 6.18 1.25
C ALA A 67 6.57 7.28 0.37
N ILE A 68 6.41 8.49 0.91
CA ILE A 68 5.88 9.65 0.18
C ILE A 68 6.82 10.01 -0.97
N LYS A 69 8.15 10.03 -0.74
CA LYS A 69 9.13 10.29 -1.81
C LYS A 69 8.99 9.29 -2.95
N HIS A 70 8.96 7.99 -2.63
CA HIS A 70 8.77 6.95 -3.63
C HIS A 70 7.44 7.07 -4.38
N ARG A 71 6.36 7.49 -3.71
CA ARG A 71 5.07 7.71 -4.37
C ARG A 71 5.12 8.88 -5.35
N LEU A 72 5.77 9.97 -4.98
CA LEU A 72 5.93 11.15 -5.85
C LEU A 72 6.83 10.85 -7.06
N ASP A 73 7.80 9.96 -6.89
CA ASP A 73 8.67 9.51 -7.98
C ASP A 73 7.97 8.47 -8.88
N GLU A 74 7.19 7.53 -8.32
CA GLU A 74 6.42 6.54 -9.10
C GLU A 74 5.33 7.19 -9.96
N VAL A 75 4.63 8.21 -9.46
CA VAL A 75 3.64 8.98 -10.24
C VAL A 75 4.25 9.67 -11.47
N ARG A 76 5.59 9.84 -11.52
CA ARG A 76 6.29 10.38 -12.69
C ARG A 76 6.70 9.30 -13.69
N ILE A 77 6.64 8.03 -13.29
CA ILE A 77 7.14 6.86 -14.01
C ILE A 77 5.98 5.85 -14.08
N ASP A 78 4.89 6.21 -14.75
CA ASP A 78 3.82 5.26 -15.03
C ASP A 78 4.30 4.28 -16.11
N GLU A 79 5.08 3.27 -15.71
CA GLU A 79 5.34 2.08 -16.51
C GLU A 79 5.11 0.79 -15.70
N ILE A 80 4.44 -0.11 -16.40
CA ILE A 80 3.76 -1.31 -15.94
C ILE A 80 4.78 -2.31 -15.39
N ASP A 81 4.76 -2.55 -14.07
CA ASP A 81 5.44 -3.71 -13.48
C ASP A 81 4.38 -4.72 -13.04
N LEU A 82 4.09 -5.64 -13.97
CA LEU A 82 3.31 -6.87 -13.75
C LEU A 82 4.22 -7.91 -13.09
N GLU A 83 4.72 -7.64 -11.90
CA GLU A 83 5.10 -8.73 -11.01
C GLU A 83 3.89 -9.07 -10.16
N GLU A 84 3.27 -10.20 -10.49
CA GLU A 84 2.19 -10.84 -9.74
C GLU A 84 2.53 -10.82 -8.25
N ASP A 85 1.83 -9.96 -7.50
CA ASP A 85 1.60 -10.23 -6.10
C ASP A 85 0.79 -11.53 -6.04
N GLU A 86 1.47 -12.67 -5.92
CA GLU A 86 0.89 -13.90 -5.36
C GLU A 86 0.49 -13.66 -3.90
N ASP A 87 -0.50 -12.79 -3.67
CA ASP A 87 -1.34 -12.72 -2.47
C ASP A 87 -2.51 -11.72 -2.66
N ILE A 88 -3.12 -11.65 -3.86
CA ILE A 88 -4.48 -11.08 -4.01
C ILE A 88 -5.48 -12.19 -3.69
N SER A 89 -5.59 -12.58 -2.42
CA SER A 89 -6.80 -13.21 -1.91
C SER A 89 -7.70 -12.12 -1.34
N GLU A 90 -8.39 -11.45 -2.26
CA GLU A 90 -9.81 -11.06 -2.21
C GLU A 90 -10.04 -9.90 -3.18
N PRO A 91 -10.91 -10.07 -4.20
CA PRO A 91 -11.31 -8.96 -5.05
C PRO A 91 -12.09 -7.95 -4.20
N ALA A 92 -11.69 -6.68 -4.24
CA ALA A 92 -12.50 -5.59 -3.70
C ALA A 92 -13.93 -5.71 -4.27
N PRO A 93 -14.99 -5.59 -3.45
CA PRO A 93 -16.34 -5.68 -3.96
C PRO A 93 -16.56 -4.51 -4.91
N LEU A 94 -16.68 -4.84 -6.20
CA LEU A 94 -17.10 -3.93 -7.24
C LEU A 94 -18.49 -3.44 -6.87
N VAL A 95 -18.59 -2.19 -6.40
CA VAL A 95 -19.88 -1.49 -6.28
C VAL A 95 -20.46 -1.41 -7.69
N SER A 96 -21.32 -2.37 -8.03
CA SER A 96 -22.14 -2.33 -9.23
C SER A 96 -22.99 -1.07 -9.16
N GLY A 97 -22.86 -0.23 -10.18
CA GLY A 97 -23.55 1.04 -10.28
C GLY A 97 -25.04 0.91 -9.98
N ASN A 98 -25.52 1.77 -9.09
CA ASN A 98 -26.94 1.93 -8.81
C ASN A 98 -27.67 2.30 -10.11
N ARG A 99 -28.52 1.39 -10.58
CA ARG A 99 -29.58 1.69 -11.57
C ARG A 99 -30.46 2.82 -11.00
N PRO A 100 -30.80 3.87 -11.78
CA PRO A 100 -31.86 4.78 -11.38
C PRO A 100 -33.18 4.02 -11.31
N ALA A 101 -33.93 4.23 -10.24
CA ALA A 101 -35.24 3.62 -10.00
C ALA A 101 -36.22 3.96 -11.14
N GLN A 102 -36.73 2.94 -11.83
CA GLN A 102 -37.97 3.07 -12.57
C GLN A 102 -39.12 3.12 -11.55
N GLN A 103 -39.85 4.24 -11.56
CA GLN A 103 -41.13 4.40 -10.87
C GLN A 103 -42.09 3.26 -11.27
N PRO A 104 -42.85 2.68 -10.34
CA PRO A 104 -43.99 1.84 -10.69
C PRO A 104 -45.14 2.74 -11.20
N SER A 105 -45.52 2.54 -12.46
CA SER A 105 -46.77 3.05 -13.01
C SER A 105 -47.92 2.19 -12.49
N ASP A 106 -48.87 2.80 -11.77
CA ASP A 106 -50.13 2.17 -11.37
C ASP A 106 -50.90 1.68 -12.61
N GLN A 107 -51.36 0.42 -12.56
CA GLN A 107 -52.24 -0.17 -13.57
C GLN A 107 -53.70 0.22 -13.31
N ASP A 108 -54.34 0.72 -14.36
CA ASP A 108 -55.72 0.51 -14.83
C ASP A 108 -56.86 0.27 -13.80
N ILE A 109 -57.84 1.18 -13.80
CA ILE A 109 -59.20 0.94 -13.29
C ILE A 109 -60.16 1.01 -14.48
N PRO A 110 -60.90 -0.08 -14.83
CA PRO A 110 -61.95 -0.03 -15.83
C PRO A 110 -63.28 0.45 -15.22
N ALA A 111 -64.12 1.07 -16.05
CA ALA A 111 -65.54 1.34 -15.79
C ALA A 111 -66.42 0.28 -16.46
#